data_AF-A0A2S3U4S4-F1
#
_entry.id   AF-A0A2S3U4S4-F1
#
_cell.length_a   1.000
_cell.length_b   1.000
_cell.length_c   1.000
_cell.angle_alpha   90.00
_cell.angle_beta   90.00
_cell.angle_gamma   90.00
#
_symmetry.space_group_name_H-M   'P 1'
#
loop_
_entity.id
_entity.type
_entity.pdbx_description
1 polymer ?
#
loop_
_entity_poly.entity_id
_entity_poly.type
_entity_poly.pdbx_seq_one_letter_code
_entity_poly.pdbx_strand_id
1 'polypeptide(L)'
;MLQELSITNFAIIEHLDIAFEAGMTVLTGETGAGKSIIIDAVGLLAGGRGSAEFIRTGADKAVLQGMFILPADGVTAQLLDEAGIEHADNTVILQREITKSGRNTCRINGMLVNTTTLKQIGETIVDIHGQNEHQELMQPEKHLGLLDEFATAKIRKLKQRYQQQYDRYQQLNRELRQKNANEKEWAQRLDMLNFQVDEIAAAQVKVGEEASLTAERDRLDNYQMINQALQQSYTLLAAGEETTGAVDMVGTAMNALEPIANLDPAFNEITVNVKNAFYGLQDAAGQISNQLDLQEFDEGRLDEIEQRLDVLAQLKRKYGDSEQQILDYYQKIAAELAKMTDSEENSEDLAQRVADLKQQLLTTGEALSDKRRAAAKVFTTTDSSRTQRFVYG
;
A
#
# COMPACT_ATOMS: atom_id res chain seq x y z
N MET A 1 2.32 -0.88 48.72
CA MET A 1 1.96 -1.29 50.09
C MET A 1 0.64 -0.65 50.47
N LEU A 2 -0.32 -1.43 50.99
CA LEU A 2 -1.56 -0.91 51.57
C LEU A 2 -1.25 -0.19 52.90
N GLN A 3 -1.65 1.06 53.03
CA GLN A 3 -1.48 1.87 54.26
C GLN A 3 -2.77 2.03 55.03
N GLU A 4 -3.90 2.25 54.36
CA GLU A 4 -5.18 2.43 55.00
C GLU A 4 -6.25 1.65 54.27
N LEU A 5 -7.18 1.06 55.01
CA LEU A 5 -8.36 0.37 54.51
C LEU A 5 -9.59 0.87 55.26
N SER A 6 -10.52 1.46 54.51
CA SER A 6 -11.83 1.88 55.00
C SER A 6 -12.91 1.00 54.39
N ILE A 7 -13.77 0.45 55.24
CA ILE A 7 -14.88 -0.43 54.87
C ILE A 7 -16.15 0.12 55.49
N THR A 8 -17.18 0.32 54.66
CA THR A 8 -18.50 0.78 55.10
C THR A 8 -19.59 -0.13 54.53
N ASN A 9 -20.45 -0.66 55.42
CA ASN A 9 -21.61 -1.51 55.10
C ASN A 9 -21.29 -2.76 54.28
N PHE A 10 -20.21 -3.46 54.62
CA PHE A 10 -19.74 -4.66 53.91
C PHE A 10 -19.82 -5.90 54.80
N ALA A 11 -20.54 -6.93 54.36
CA ALA A 11 -20.84 -8.14 55.12
C ALA A 11 -21.39 -7.81 56.54
N ILE A 12 -20.69 -8.21 57.60
CA ILE A 12 -21.07 -7.91 59.00
C ILE A 12 -20.44 -6.61 59.52
N ILE A 13 -19.73 -5.86 58.70
CA ILE A 13 -19.06 -4.61 59.08
C ILE A 13 -19.95 -3.42 58.72
N GLU A 14 -20.30 -2.62 59.71
CA GLU A 14 -20.99 -1.34 59.50
C GLU A 14 -20.00 -0.26 59.08
N HIS A 15 -18.92 -0.10 59.85
CA HIS A 15 -17.82 0.79 59.55
C HIS A 15 -16.53 0.26 60.18
N LEU A 16 -15.42 0.34 59.46
CA LEU A 16 -14.10 -0.09 59.89
C LEU A 16 -13.03 0.72 59.16
N ASP A 17 -12.12 1.32 59.91
CA ASP A 17 -10.90 1.94 59.40
C ASP A 17 -9.69 1.26 60.03
N ILE A 18 -8.76 0.79 59.21
CA ILE A 18 -7.53 0.13 59.63
C ILE A 18 -6.33 0.80 58.97
N ALA A 19 -5.33 1.15 59.76
CA ALA A 19 -4.01 1.54 59.27
C ALA A 19 -3.04 0.35 59.34
N PHE A 20 -2.19 0.21 58.31
CA PHE A 20 -1.20 -0.85 58.16
C PHE A 20 0.21 -0.29 58.14
N GLU A 21 1.12 -0.99 58.81
CA GLU A 21 2.55 -0.70 58.82
C GLU A 21 3.33 -1.63 57.90
N ALA A 22 4.54 -1.20 57.52
CA ALA A 22 5.38 -1.96 56.61
C ALA A 22 5.88 -3.26 57.27
N GLY A 23 5.87 -4.36 56.51
CA GLY A 23 6.32 -5.66 56.98
C GLY A 23 5.17 -6.65 57.16
N MET A 24 5.26 -7.51 58.18
CA MET A 24 4.31 -8.59 58.40
C MET A 24 3.19 -8.16 59.35
N THR A 25 1.97 -8.06 58.83
CA THR A 25 0.76 -7.86 59.65
C THR A 25 0.08 -9.20 59.89
N VAL A 26 -0.27 -9.49 61.15
CA VAL A 26 -0.99 -10.72 61.53
C VAL A 26 -2.37 -10.36 62.08
N LEU A 27 -3.42 -10.86 61.43
CA LEU A 27 -4.81 -10.70 61.88
C LEU A 27 -5.23 -11.92 62.70
N THR A 28 -5.58 -11.71 63.98
CA THR A 28 -6.05 -12.75 64.92
C THR A 28 -7.46 -12.43 65.44
N GLY A 29 -8.22 -13.44 65.86
CA GLY A 29 -9.55 -13.26 66.46
C GLY A 29 -10.21 -14.59 66.86
N GLU A 30 -11.38 -14.53 67.52
CA GLU A 30 -12.12 -15.72 67.99
C GLU A 30 -12.83 -16.48 66.86
N THR A 31 -13.28 -15.79 65.80
CA THR A 31 -13.95 -16.41 64.65
C THR A 31 -13.23 -16.05 63.34
N GLY A 32 -13.18 -16.99 62.39
CA GLY A 32 -12.52 -16.80 61.09
C GLY A 32 -13.21 -15.79 60.16
N ALA A 33 -14.44 -15.34 60.49
CA ALA A 33 -15.24 -14.48 59.64
C ALA A 33 -14.60 -13.09 59.43
N GLY A 34 -14.08 -12.45 60.49
CA GLY A 34 -13.50 -11.11 60.39
C GLY A 34 -12.25 -11.04 59.52
N LYS A 35 -11.38 -12.07 59.60
CA LYS A 35 -10.18 -12.18 58.76
C LYS A 35 -10.56 -12.33 57.29
N SER A 36 -11.48 -13.25 56.98
CA SER A 36 -11.91 -13.46 55.58
C SER A 36 -12.53 -12.21 54.98
N ILE A 37 -13.35 -11.48 55.73
CA ILE A 37 -13.99 -10.25 55.25
C ILE A 37 -12.97 -9.17 54.87
N ILE A 38 -11.89 -9.02 55.65
CA ILE A 38 -10.82 -8.06 55.32
C ILE A 38 -10.09 -8.49 54.04
N ILE A 39 -9.79 -9.79 53.88
CA ILE A 39 -9.15 -10.31 52.66
C ILE A 39 -10.07 -10.15 51.44
N ASP A 40 -11.36 -10.45 51.58
CA ASP A 40 -12.36 -10.30 50.52
C ASP A 40 -12.51 -8.82 50.10
N ALA A 41 -12.49 -7.89 51.07
CA ALA A 41 -12.54 -6.46 50.80
C ALA A 41 -11.31 -5.97 50.01
N VAL A 42 -10.11 -6.43 50.38
CA VAL A 42 -8.87 -6.12 49.65
C VAL A 42 -8.89 -6.74 48.24
N GLY A 43 -9.37 -7.98 48.10
CA GLY A 43 -9.54 -8.62 46.79
C GLY A 43 -10.53 -7.90 45.88
N LEU A 44 -11.62 -7.38 46.45
CA LEU A 44 -12.58 -6.55 45.72
C LEU A 44 -11.99 -5.20 45.30
N LEU A 45 -11.19 -4.56 46.15
CA LEU A 45 -10.46 -3.35 45.81
C LEU A 45 -9.44 -3.59 44.68
N ALA A 46 -8.81 -4.76 44.64
CA ALA A 46 -7.89 -5.19 43.58
C ALA A 46 -8.58 -5.65 42.28
N GLY A 47 -9.89 -5.45 42.13
CA GLY A 47 -10.62 -5.78 40.89
C GLY A 47 -11.32 -7.14 40.87
N GLY A 48 -11.46 -7.78 42.04
CA GLY A 48 -12.26 -9.00 42.21
C GLY A 48 -13.75 -8.85 41.83
N ARG A 49 -14.50 -9.95 41.80
CA ARG A 49 -15.93 -9.92 41.42
C ARG A 49 -16.80 -9.40 42.56
N GLY A 50 -17.50 -8.28 42.33
CA GLY A 50 -18.46 -7.70 43.26
C GLY A 50 -19.84 -8.34 43.14
N SER A 51 -20.41 -8.73 44.28
CA SER A 51 -21.79 -9.24 44.42
C SER A 51 -22.57 -8.37 45.40
N ALA A 52 -23.88 -8.23 45.17
CA ALA A 52 -24.78 -7.56 46.11
C ALA A 52 -24.91 -8.32 47.45
N GLU A 53 -24.55 -9.60 47.48
CA GLU A 53 -24.50 -10.44 48.69
C GLU A 53 -23.47 -9.93 49.71
N PHE A 54 -22.48 -9.16 49.27
CA PHE A 54 -21.50 -8.56 50.17
C PHE A 54 -22.01 -7.28 50.85
N ILE A 55 -23.19 -6.77 50.50
CA ILE A 55 -23.77 -5.59 51.14
C ILE A 55 -24.38 -6.00 52.49
N ARG A 56 -24.04 -5.27 53.55
CA ARG A 56 -24.60 -5.49 54.89
C ARG A 56 -26.13 -5.47 54.87
N THR A 57 -26.75 -6.42 55.58
CA THR A 57 -28.21 -6.46 55.74
C THR A 57 -28.75 -5.13 56.26
N GLY A 58 -29.72 -4.56 55.54
CA GLY A 58 -30.32 -3.27 55.88
C GLY A 58 -29.67 -2.03 55.24
N ALA A 59 -28.48 -2.15 54.64
CA ALA A 59 -27.81 -1.03 53.94
C ALA A 59 -28.09 -1.06 52.43
N ASP A 60 -28.12 0.10 51.77
CA ASP A 60 -28.40 0.20 50.32
C ASP A 60 -27.16 0.09 49.43
N LYS A 61 -25.99 0.31 50.02
CA LYS A 61 -24.69 0.22 49.35
C LYS A 61 -23.56 -0.14 50.31
N ALA A 62 -22.51 -0.76 49.77
CA ALA A 62 -21.23 -0.97 50.41
C ALA A 62 -20.15 -0.10 49.74
N VAL A 63 -19.26 0.48 50.54
CA VAL A 63 -18.14 1.30 50.05
C VAL A 63 -16.84 0.78 50.65
N LEU A 64 -15.88 0.48 49.79
CA LEU A 64 -14.54 0.06 50.14
C LEU A 64 -13.55 1.11 49.62
N GLN A 65 -12.56 1.45 50.42
CA GLN A 65 -11.48 2.35 50.02
C GLN A 65 -10.15 1.86 50.57
N GLY A 66 -9.12 1.83 49.74
CA GLY A 66 -7.76 1.46 50.13
C GLY A 66 -6.76 2.47 49.62
N MET A 67 -5.88 2.96 50.51
CA MET A 67 -4.77 3.82 50.15
C MET A 67 -3.48 3.00 50.05
N PHE A 68 -2.81 3.11 48.91
CA PHE A 68 -1.58 2.39 48.61
C PHE A 68 -0.44 3.36 48.35
N ILE A 69 0.73 3.07 48.88
CA ILE A 69 2.00 3.69 48.45
C ILE A 69 2.68 2.77 47.46
N LEU A 70 3.04 3.31 46.30
CA LEU A 70 3.70 2.62 45.20
C LEU A 70 5.22 2.85 45.23
N PRO A 71 6.02 1.91 44.69
CA PRO A 71 7.40 2.19 44.30
C PRO A 71 7.44 3.23 43.16
N ALA A 72 8.40 4.16 43.21
CA ALA A 72 8.48 5.30 42.28
C ALA A 72 8.57 4.91 40.79
N ASP A 73 9.17 3.76 40.46
CA ASP A 73 9.38 3.29 39.07
C ASP A 73 8.79 1.88 38.84
N GLY A 74 7.58 1.64 39.33
CA GLY A 74 6.89 0.34 39.20
C GLY A 74 6.04 0.19 37.94
N VAL A 75 5.75 -1.05 37.54
CA VAL A 75 4.80 -1.39 36.46
C VAL A 75 3.44 -0.72 36.66
N THR A 76 3.02 -0.56 37.92
CA THR A 76 1.77 0.14 38.29
C THR A 76 1.74 1.60 37.85
N ALA A 77 2.87 2.33 37.97
CA ALA A 77 2.95 3.74 37.58
C ALA A 77 2.73 3.92 36.07
N GLN A 78 3.35 3.05 35.26
CA GLN A 78 3.17 3.05 33.81
C GLN A 78 1.72 2.79 33.40
N LEU A 79 1.05 1.83 34.06
CA LEU A 79 -0.36 1.54 33.79
C LEU A 79 -1.30 2.69 34.20
N LEU A 80 -0.94 3.46 35.22
CA LEU A 80 -1.68 4.65 35.63
C LEU A 80 -1.51 5.78 34.62
N ASP A 81 -0.29 6.01 34.14
CA ASP A 81 0.01 7.00 33.09
C ASP A 81 -0.70 6.66 31.78
N GLU A 82 -0.68 5.39 31.36
CA GLU A 82 -1.42 4.91 30.18
C GLU A 82 -2.95 5.11 30.31
N ALA A 83 -3.47 4.98 31.53
CA ALA A 83 -4.88 5.22 31.84
C ALA A 83 -5.22 6.71 32.05
N GLY A 84 -4.22 7.60 32.02
CA GLY A 84 -4.38 9.03 32.26
C GLY A 84 -4.75 9.39 33.71
N ILE A 85 -4.32 8.58 34.68
CA ILE A 85 -4.63 8.74 36.10
C ILE A 85 -3.43 9.36 36.81
N GLU A 86 -3.60 10.56 37.35
CA GLU A 86 -2.55 11.21 38.14
C GLU A 86 -2.28 10.47 39.46
N HIS A 87 -1.02 10.41 39.85
CA HIS A 87 -0.54 9.63 41.01
C HIS A 87 0.57 10.37 41.77
N ALA A 88 0.28 11.60 42.18
CA ALA A 88 1.19 12.43 42.96
C ALA A 88 1.68 11.71 44.25
N ASP A 89 2.94 11.96 44.61
CA ASP A 89 3.60 11.40 45.80
C ASP A 89 3.55 9.86 45.89
N ASN A 90 3.53 9.17 44.74
CA ASN A 90 3.44 7.71 44.63
C ASN A 90 2.25 7.11 45.40
N THR A 91 1.19 7.89 45.62
CA THR A 91 0.03 7.46 46.41
C THR A 91 -1.16 7.21 45.49
N VAL A 92 -1.82 6.07 45.71
CA VAL A 92 -2.99 5.65 44.94
C VAL A 92 -4.11 5.21 45.86
N ILE A 93 -5.28 5.79 45.66
CA ILE A 93 -6.51 5.50 46.38
C ILE A 93 -7.42 4.71 45.45
N LEU A 94 -7.64 3.45 45.77
CA LEU A 94 -8.65 2.62 45.12
C LEU A 94 -9.95 2.72 45.90
N GLN A 95 -11.06 2.95 45.21
CA GLN A 95 -12.38 2.96 45.82
C GLN A 95 -13.35 2.12 44.99
N ARG A 96 -14.15 1.32 45.68
CA ARG A 96 -15.20 0.50 45.08
C ARG A 96 -16.51 0.66 45.82
N GLU A 97 -17.55 1.01 45.07
CA GLU A 97 -18.92 1.12 45.57
C GLU A 97 -19.80 0.06 44.90
N ILE A 98 -20.54 -0.70 45.71
CA ILE A 98 -21.48 -1.74 45.26
C ILE A 98 -22.85 -1.37 45.81
N THR A 99 -23.84 -1.31 44.92
CA THR A 99 -25.23 -0.96 45.28
C THR A 99 -26.14 -2.17 45.18
N LYS A 100 -27.27 -2.18 45.91
CA LYS A 100 -28.28 -3.26 45.84
C LYS A 100 -28.82 -3.52 44.43
N SER A 101 -28.79 -2.52 43.56
CA SER A 101 -29.20 -2.68 42.15
C SER A 101 -28.21 -3.48 41.31
N GLY A 102 -27.07 -3.91 41.88
CA GLY A 102 -26.00 -4.65 41.20
C GLY A 102 -24.99 -3.75 40.49
N ARG A 103 -25.20 -2.43 40.49
CA ARG A 103 -24.24 -1.48 39.90
C ARG A 103 -22.98 -1.42 40.76
N ASN A 104 -21.85 -1.70 40.11
CA ASN A 104 -20.50 -1.57 40.64
C ASN A 104 -19.85 -0.31 40.07
N THR A 105 -19.37 0.59 40.94
CA THR A 105 -18.66 1.80 40.55
C THR A 105 -17.24 1.73 41.09
N CYS A 106 -16.25 1.85 40.20
CA CYS A 106 -14.83 1.78 40.53
C CYS A 106 -14.21 3.16 40.33
N ARG A 107 -13.35 3.58 41.28
CA ARG A 107 -12.59 4.82 41.18
C ARG A 107 -11.14 4.61 41.58
N ILE A 108 -10.25 5.36 40.93
CA ILE A 108 -8.83 5.45 41.25
C ILE A 108 -8.49 6.93 41.37
N ASN A 109 -7.97 7.36 42.52
CA ASN A 109 -7.70 8.77 42.82
C ASN A 109 -8.91 9.69 42.51
N GLY A 110 -10.13 9.18 42.74
CA GLY A 110 -11.39 9.89 42.49
C GLY A 110 -11.91 9.82 41.05
N MET A 111 -11.11 9.37 40.08
CA MET A 111 -11.52 9.23 38.68
C MET A 111 -12.29 7.93 38.46
N LEU A 112 -13.40 7.97 37.71
CA LEU A 112 -14.18 6.78 37.35
C LEU A 112 -13.41 5.90 36.38
N VAL A 113 -13.28 4.61 36.72
CA VAL A 113 -12.66 3.60 35.85
C VAL A 113 -13.58 2.40 35.66
N ASN A 114 -13.37 1.65 34.59
CA ASN A 114 -14.05 0.37 34.42
C ASN A 114 -13.38 -0.72 35.29
N THR A 115 -14.07 -1.85 35.50
CA THR A 115 -13.56 -2.96 36.31
C THR A 115 -12.32 -3.63 35.72
N THR A 116 -12.13 -3.58 34.39
CA THR A 116 -10.97 -4.18 33.71
C THR A 116 -9.70 -3.39 34.03
N THR A 117 -9.76 -2.07 33.93
CA THR A 117 -8.67 -1.15 34.29
C THR A 117 -8.35 -1.27 35.78
N LEU A 118 -9.37 -1.31 36.65
CA LEU A 118 -9.15 -1.54 38.09
C LEU A 118 -8.43 -2.87 38.34
N LYS A 119 -8.84 -3.94 37.65
CA LYS A 119 -8.22 -5.27 37.79
C LYS A 119 -6.77 -5.28 37.30
N GLN A 120 -6.48 -4.69 36.15
CA GLN A 120 -5.12 -4.59 35.61
C GLN A 120 -4.17 -3.87 36.59
N ILE A 121 -4.64 -2.78 37.20
CA ILE A 121 -3.86 -2.05 38.21
C ILE A 121 -3.76 -2.86 39.50
N GLY A 122 -4.87 -3.43 39.98
CA GLY A 122 -4.95 -4.22 41.21
C GLY A 122 -4.00 -5.42 41.25
N GLU A 123 -3.89 -6.16 40.13
CA GLU A 123 -2.98 -7.31 39.98
C GLU A 123 -1.50 -6.94 40.15
N THR A 124 -1.13 -5.68 40.00
CA THR A 124 0.27 -5.22 40.18
C THR A 124 0.61 -4.82 41.62
N ILE A 125 -0.40 -4.57 42.46
CA ILE A 125 -0.22 -3.99 43.81
C ILE A 125 -0.67 -4.90 44.96
N VAL A 126 -1.55 -5.86 44.67
CA VAL A 126 -2.09 -6.82 45.63
C VAL A 126 -1.97 -8.21 45.04
N ASP A 127 -1.35 -9.10 45.82
CA ASP A 127 -1.28 -10.52 45.51
C ASP A 127 -1.88 -11.30 46.67
N ILE A 128 -3.03 -11.95 46.44
CA ILE A 128 -3.76 -12.73 47.45
C ILE A 128 -3.42 -14.20 47.22
N HIS A 129 -3.17 -14.91 48.33
CA HIS A 129 -2.87 -16.33 48.32
C HIS A 129 -3.89 -17.06 49.19
N GLY A 130 -4.91 -17.67 48.56
CA GLY A 130 -5.97 -18.43 49.23
C GLY A 130 -6.28 -19.80 48.60
N GLN A 131 -7.31 -20.49 49.12
CA GLN A 131 -7.74 -21.83 48.66
C GLN A 131 -8.18 -21.89 47.18
N ASN A 132 -8.38 -20.75 46.51
CA ASN A 132 -8.86 -20.67 45.13
C ASN A 132 -7.93 -19.90 44.15
N GLU A 133 -6.67 -19.62 44.50
CA GLU A 133 -5.75 -18.87 43.62
C GLU A 133 -4.59 -19.74 43.10
N HIS A 134 -4.68 -20.06 41.82
CA HIS A 134 -3.70 -20.79 41.02
C HIS A 134 -3.53 -20.06 39.69
N GLN A 135 -2.90 -18.88 39.67
CA GLN A 135 -2.82 -18.12 38.42
C GLN A 135 -1.39 -17.96 37.88
N GLU A 136 -0.38 -17.57 38.64
CA GLU A 136 0.95 -17.41 38.01
C GLU A 136 1.72 -18.73 37.76
N LEU A 137 1.77 -19.63 38.74
CA LEU A 137 2.45 -20.92 38.60
C LEU A 137 1.72 -21.90 37.66
N MET A 138 0.45 -21.65 37.37
CA MET A 138 -0.33 -22.43 36.40
C MET A 138 -0.42 -21.75 35.01
N GLN A 139 0.18 -20.57 34.82
CA GLN A 139 0.28 -19.88 33.53
C GLN A 139 1.62 -20.23 32.86
N PRO A 140 1.65 -21.13 31.86
CA PRO A 140 2.89 -21.53 31.19
C PRO A 140 3.65 -20.36 30.55
N GLU A 141 2.94 -19.27 30.19
CA GLU A 141 3.51 -18.08 29.61
C GLU A 141 4.46 -17.34 30.57
N LYS A 142 4.19 -17.41 31.89
CA LYS A 142 5.01 -16.77 32.93
C LYS A 142 6.22 -17.59 33.35
N HIS A 143 6.25 -18.90 33.03
CA HIS A 143 7.32 -19.81 33.43
C HIS A 143 8.67 -19.50 32.78
N LEU A 144 8.67 -18.93 31.57
CA LEU A 144 9.89 -18.55 30.87
C LEU A 144 10.65 -17.44 31.63
N GLY A 145 9.91 -16.51 32.25
CA GLY A 145 10.47 -15.43 33.05
C GLY A 145 11.20 -15.96 34.29
N LEU A 146 10.57 -16.89 35.01
CA LEU A 146 11.14 -17.55 36.19
C LEU A 146 12.43 -18.30 35.86
N LEU A 147 12.44 -19.06 34.76
CA LEU A 147 13.62 -19.79 34.30
C LEU A 147 14.75 -18.83 33.90
N ASP A 148 14.40 -17.74 33.21
CA ASP A 148 15.37 -16.73 32.80
C ASP A 148 16.01 -16.04 34.00
N GLU A 149 15.21 -15.72 35.02
CA GLU A 149 15.67 -15.10 36.26
C GLU A 149 16.64 -16.02 37.01
N PHE A 150 16.28 -17.30 37.17
CA PHE A 150 17.17 -18.32 37.76
C PHE A 150 18.49 -18.48 36.98
N ALA A 151 18.44 -18.42 35.65
CA ALA A 151 19.59 -18.62 34.78
C ALA A 151 20.37 -17.33 34.44
N THR A 152 19.99 -16.19 35.01
CA THR A 152 20.39 -14.84 34.58
C THR A 152 21.88 -14.73 34.26
N ALA A 153 22.77 -15.20 35.15
CA ALA A 153 24.22 -15.10 34.96
C ALA A 153 24.73 -15.79 33.69
N LYS A 154 24.07 -16.85 33.23
CA LYS A 154 24.47 -17.66 32.07
C LYS A 154 23.81 -17.21 30.76
N ILE A 155 22.64 -16.58 30.83
CA ILE A 155 21.85 -16.25 29.63
C ILE A 155 21.76 -14.75 29.33
N ARG A 156 22.04 -13.86 30.29
CA ARG A 156 21.81 -12.40 30.15
C ARG A 156 22.42 -11.82 28.86
N LYS A 157 23.69 -12.12 28.56
CA LYS A 157 24.37 -11.63 27.35
C LYS A 157 23.74 -12.14 26.06
N LEU A 158 23.37 -13.43 26.03
CA LEU A 158 22.71 -14.05 24.86
C LEU A 158 21.30 -13.50 24.66
N LYS A 159 20.53 -13.34 25.74
CA LYS A 159 19.18 -12.77 25.73
C LYS A 159 19.20 -11.32 25.24
N GLN A 160 20.14 -10.49 25.72
CA GLN A 160 20.29 -9.10 25.27
C GLN A 160 20.66 -9.03 23.78
N ARG A 161 21.59 -9.87 23.32
CA ARG A 161 21.96 -9.96 21.90
C ARG A 161 20.77 -10.36 21.03
N TYR A 162 20.01 -11.39 21.45
CA TYR A 162 18.81 -11.83 20.76
C TYR A 162 17.77 -10.71 20.66
N GLN A 163 17.52 -10.00 21.76
CA GLN A 163 16.55 -8.89 21.79
C GLN A 163 16.95 -7.77 20.82
N GLN A 164 18.22 -7.34 20.84
CA GLN A 164 18.71 -6.31 19.93
C GLN A 164 18.57 -6.71 18.45
N GLN A 165 18.93 -7.96 18.13
CA GLN A 165 18.76 -8.48 16.77
C GLN A 165 17.29 -8.58 16.37
N TYR A 166 16.41 -8.93 17.31
CA TYR A 166 14.98 -9.09 17.09
C TYR A 166 14.30 -7.74 16.84
N ASP A 167 14.62 -6.73 17.65
CA ASP A 167 14.11 -5.38 17.48
C ASP A 167 14.56 -4.81 16.13
N ARG A 168 15.83 -5.05 15.75
CA ARG A 168 16.35 -4.63 14.45
C ARG A 168 15.68 -5.36 13.29
N TYR A 169 15.42 -6.66 13.42
CA TYR A 169 14.69 -7.44 12.42
C TYR A 169 13.25 -6.97 12.27
N GLN A 170 12.56 -6.71 13.38
CA GLN A 170 11.20 -6.17 13.36
C GLN A 170 11.15 -4.81 12.66
N GLN A 171 12.15 -3.94 12.90
CA GLN A 171 12.25 -2.65 12.21
C GLN A 171 12.41 -2.83 10.69
N LEU A 172 13.43 -3.58 10.25
CA LEU A 172 13.71 -3.76 8.81
C LEU A 172 12.59 -4.54 8.09
N ASN A 173 11.98 -5.52 8.75
CA ASN A 173 10.89 -6.30 8.17
C ASN A 173 9.60 -5.47 8.06
N ARG A 174 9.36 -4.50 8.95
CA ARG A 174 8.28 -3.53 8.79
C ARG A 174 8.54 -2.60 7.61
N GLU A 175 9.77 -2.11 7.47
CA GLU A 175 10.19 -1.27 6.34
C GLU A 175 10.02 -2.01 5.01
N LEU A 176 10.48 -3.27 4.94
CA LEU A 176 10.31 -4.14 3.77
C LEU A 176 8.82 -4.38 3.44
N ARG A 177 7.99 -4.67 4.45
CA ARG A 177 6.53 -4.84 4.24
C ARG A 177 5.85 -3.57 3.74
N GLN A 178 6.27 -2.40 4.23
CA GLN A 178 5.74 -1.12 3.77
C GLN A 178 6.14 -0.86 2.32
N LYS A 179 7.39 -1.16 1.93
CA LYS A 179 7.83 -1.09 0.53
C LYS A 179 7.06 -2.07 -0.36
N ASN A 180 6.90 -3.32 0.07
CA ASN A 180 6.23 -4.35 -0.73
C ASN A 180 4.71 -4.18 -0.82
N ALA A 181 4.08 -3.46 0.11
CA ALA A 181 2.63 -3.21 0.07
C ALA A 181 2.18 -2.53 -1.23
N ASN A 182 3.08 -1.78 -1.87
CA ASN A 182 2.83 -1.08 -3.12
C ASN A 182 3.49 -1.76 -4.34
N GLU A 183 4.13 -2.92 -4.16
CA GLU A 183 4.94 -3.58 -5.20
C GLU A 183 4.14 -3.92 -6.46
N LYS A 184 2.88 -4.34 -6.31
CA LYS A 184 2.02 -4.67 -7.46
C LYS A 184 1.67 -3.44 -8.30
N GLU A 185 1.28 -2.34 -7.65
CA GLU A 185 0.97 -1.08 -8.36
C GLU A 185 2.25 -0.47 -8.95
N TRP A 186 3.35 -0.60 -8.22
CA TRP A 186 4.67 -0.16 -8.64
C TRP A 186 5.15 -0.91 -9.89
N ALA A 187 5.08 -2.25 -9.91
CA ALA A 187 5.46 -3.07 -11.06
C ALA A 187 4.60 -2.77 -12.30
N GLN A 188 3.28 -2.65 -12.11
CA GLN A 188 2.36 -2.27 -13.20
C GLN A 188 2.72 -0.90 -13.79
N ARG A 189 3.09 0.05 -12.93
CA ARG A 189 3.50 1.39 -13.37
C ARG A 189 4.86 1.37 -14.06
N LEU A 190 5.81 0.58 -13.58
CA LEU A 190 7.12 0.40 -14.23
C LEU A 190 6.94 -0.17 -15.65
N ASP A 191 6.15 -1.24 -15.81
CA ASP A 191 5.85 -1.85 -17.11
C ASP A 191 5.20 -0.85 -18.08
N MET A 192 4.23 -0.08 -17.58
CA MET A 192 3.57 0.96 -18.36
C MET A 192 4.55 2.05 -18.80
N LEU A 193 5.41 2.54 -17.89
CA LEU A 193 6.40 3.57 -18.20
C LEU A 193 7.44 3.06 -19.20
N ASN A 194 7.93 1.83 -19.04
CA ASN A 194 8.85 1.19 -20.00
C ASN A 194 8.23 1.15 -21.40
N PHE A 195 6.99 0.65 -21.51
CA PHE A 195 6.29 0.57 -22.80
C PHE A 195 6.14 1.94 -23.46
N GLN A 196 5.75 2.97 -22.68
CA GLN A 196 5.55 4.32 -23.21
C GLN A 196 6.87 4.99 -23.62
N VAL A 197 7.94 4.81 -22.83
CA VAL A 197 9.28 5.32 -23.16
C VAL A 197 9.77 4.67 -24.46
N ASP A 198 9.67 3.35 -24.57
CA ASP A 198 10.11 2.61 -25.75
C ASP A 198 9.30 2.99 -27.00
N GLU A 199 7.97 3.11 -26.89
CA GLU A 199 7.11 3.50 -28.00
C GLU A 199 7.47 4.90 -28.55
N ILE A 200 7.66 5.88 -27.66
CA ILE A 200 8.00 7.25 -28.07
C ILE A 200 9.45 7.33 -28.58
N ALA A 201 10.39 6.64 -27.92
CA ALA A 201 11.79 6.61 -28.33
C ALA A 201 11.97 5.99 -29.72
N ALA A 202 11.28 4.87 -30.00
CA ALA A 202 11.31 4.20 -31.29
C ALA A 202 10.77 5.08 -32.42
N ALA A 203 9.80 5.93 -32.13
CA ALA A 203 9.21 6.83 -33.12
C ALA A 203 10.11 8.01 -33.51
N GLN A 204 11.11 8.38 -32.71
CA GLN A 204 12.08 9.45 -33.00
C GLN A 204 11.42 10.75 -33.50
N VAL A 205 10.39 11.21 -32.80
CA VAL A 205 9.59 12.39 -33.17
C VAL A 205 10.49 13.64 -33.23
N LYS A 206 10.35 14.44 -34.29
CA LYS A 206 11.03 15.72 -34.44
C LYS A 206 10.04 16.88 -34.49
N VAL A 207 10.37 17.96 -33.81
CA VAL A 207 9.53 19.17 -33.81
C VAL A 207 9.49 19.79 -35.22
N GLY A 208 8.29 20.03 -35.74
CA GLY A 208 8.07 20.61 -37.07
C GLY A 208 8.09 19.58 -38.20
N GLU A 209 8.24 18.30 -37.89
CA GLU A 209 8.20 17.21 -38.87
C GLU A 209 6.83 17.08 -39.53
N GLU A 210 5.75 17.12 -38.74
CA GLU A 210 4.38 16.97 -39.25
C GLU A 210 4.04 18.07 -40.25
N ALA A 211 4.44 19.32 -39.96
CA ALA A 211 4.19 20.44 -40.86
C ALA A 211 4.94 20.28 -42.19
N SER A 212 6.19 19.83 -42.14
CA SER A 212 6.99 19.57 -43.36
C SER A 212 6.40 18.44 -44.19
N LEU A 213 6.04 17.32 -43.55
CA LEU A 213 5.47 16.14 -44.21
C LEU A 213 4.08 16.44 -44.79
N THR A 214 3.25 17.21 -44.09
CA THR A 214 1.93 17.62 -44.58
C THR A 214 2.06 18.47 -45.85
N ALA A 215 2.98 19.43 -45.85
CA ALA A 215 3.24 20.27 -47.03
C ALA A 215 3.78 19.45 -48.23
N GLU A 216 4.61 18.43 -47.95
CA GLU A 216 5.12 17.51 -48.97
C GLU A 216 4.00 16.62 -49.52
N ARG A 217 3.15 16.04 -48.65
CA ARG A 217 1.98 15.24 -49.04
C ARG A 217 1.04 16.04 -49.93
N ASP A 218 0.64 17.25 -49.51
CA ASP A 218 -0.29 18.07 -50.29
C ASP A 218 0.28 18.39 -51.68
N ARG A 219 1.61 18.54 -51.81
CA ARG A 219 2.26 18.72 -53.11
C ARG A 219 2.19 17.44 -53.97
N LEU A 220 2.41 16.28 -53.37
CA LEU A 220 2.37 14.98 -54.04
C LEU A 220 0.94 14.57 -54.43
N ASP A 221 -0.06 14.82 -53.59
CA ASP A 221 -1.47 14.56 -53.89
C ASP A 221 -1.94 15.33 -55.12
N ASN A 222 -1.61 16.64 -55.17
CA ASN A 222 -1.91 17.47 -56.33
C ASN A 222 -1.22 16.92 -57.59
N TYR A 223 0.00 16.41 -57.45
CA TYR A 223 0.75 15.82 -58.55
C TYR A 223 0.09 14.52 -59.05
N GLN A 224 -0.30 13.62 -58.15
CA GLN A 224 -1.01 12.38 -58.49
C GLN A 224 -2.33 12.68 -59.19
N MET A 225 -3.11 13.64 -58.69
CA MET A 225 -4.35 14.08 -59.32
C MET A 225 -4.11 14.60 -60.76
N ILE A 226 -3.07 15.41 -60.96
CA ILE A 226 -2.68 15.91 -62.28
C ILE A 226 -2.27 14.76 -63.19
N ASN A 227 -1.41 13.85 -62.73
CA ASN A 227 -0.94 12.72 -63.53
C ASN A 227 -2.10 11.82 -63.96
N GLN A 228 -2.99 11.47 -63.03
CA GLN A 228 -4.16 10.63 -63.30
C GLN A 228 -5.10 11.30 -64.32
N ALA A 229 -5.34 12.61 -64.19
CA ALA A 229 -6.16 13.37 -65.14
C ALA A 229 -5.50 13.44 -66.53
N LEU A 230 -4.18 13.64 -66.61
CA LEU A 230 -3.43 13.64 -67.87
C LEU A 230 -3.45 12.26 -68.54
N GLN A 231 -3.16 11.19 -67.80
CA GLN A 231 -3.20 9.81 -68.31
C GLN A 231 -4.60 9.46 -68.84
N GLN A 232 -5.64 9.69 -68.04
CA GLN A 232 -7.01 9.40 -68.44
C GLN A 232 -7.42 10.20 -69.69
N SER A 233 -7.07 11.48 -69.75
CA SER A 233 -7.36 12.34 -70.90
C SER A 233 -6.61 11.86 -72.15
N TYR A 234 -5.33 11.49 -72.01
CA TYR A 234 -4.52 10.97 -73.10
C TYR A 234 -5.09 9.66 -73.66
N THR A 235 -5.44 8.71 -72.79
CA THR A 235 -6.06 7.44 -73.17
C THR A 235 -7.36 7.64 -73.94
N LEU A 236 -8.21 8.59 -73.53
CA LEU A 236 -9.48 8.87 -74.22
C LEU A 236 -9.29 9.56 -75.57
N LEU A 237 -8.29 10.46 -75.70
CA LEU A 237 -8.06 11.24 -76.91
C LEU A 237 -7.30 10.46 -77.99
N ALA A 238 -6.15 9.88 -77.64
CA ALA A 238 -5.27 9.21 -78.58
C ALA A 238 -5.60 7.72 -78.74
N ALA A 239 -5.95 7.05 -77.63
CA ALA A 239 -6.13 5.61 -77.45
C ALA A 239 -4.99 4.70 -77.96
N GLY A 240 -4.95 3.48 -77.41
CA GLY A 240 -3.89 2.49 -77.65
C GLY A 240 -4.27 1.41 -78.66
N GLU A 241 -3.52 0.32 -78.70
CA GLU A 241 -3.70 -0.76 -79.70
C GLU A 241 -5.09 -1.43 -79.70
N GLU A 242 -5.83 -1.41 -78.58
CA GLU A 242 -7.10 -2.13 -78.42
C GLU A 242 -8.36 -1.25 -78.46
N THR A 243 -8.23 0.07 -78.42
CA THR A 243 -9.39 1.00 -78.38
C THR A 243 -9.19 2.16 -79.33
N THR A 244 -10.27 2.65 -79.93
CA THR A 244 -10.21 3.76 -80.88
C THR A 244 -10.33 5.08 -80.15
N GLY A 245 -9.39 6.00 -80.38
CA GLY A 245 -9.36 7.30 -79.70
C GLY A 245 -10.38 8.27 -80.27
N ALA A 246 -10.77 9.26 -79.47
CA ALA A 246 -11.67 10.31 -79.95
C ALA A 246 -11.10 11.04 -81.18
N VAL A 247 -9.77 11.24 -81.23
CA VAL A 247 -9.09 11.84 -82.40
C VAL A 247 -9.29 10.99 -83.65
N ASP A 248 -9.12 9.67 -83.55
CA ASP A 248 -9.30 8.75 -84.68
C ASP A 248 -10.77 8.67 -85.15
N MET A 249 -11.72 8.67 -84.21
CA MET A 249 -13.15 8.67 -84.52
C MET A 249 -13.56 9.95 -85.24
N VAL A 250 -13.08 11.11 -84.78
CA VAL A 250 -13.32 12.40 -85.42
C VAL A 250 -12.61 12.47 -86.78
N GLY A 251 -11.40 11.92 -86.90
CA GLY A 251 -10.68 11.81 -88.17
C GLY A 251 -11.43 10.95 -89.19
N THR A 252 -12.07 9.87 -88.75
CA THR A 252 -12.92 9.03 -89.59
C THR A 252 -14.15 9.80 -90.09
N ALA A 253 -14.81 10.57 -89.21
CA ALA A 253 -15.93 11.44 -89.60
C ALA A 253 -15.50 12.55 -90.58
N MET A 254 -14.33 13.16 -90.34
CA MET A 254 -13.74 14.17 -91.22
C MET A 254 -13.54 13.60 -92.64
N ASN A 255 -12.91 12.43 -92.75
CA ASN A 255 -12.66 11.77 -94.04
C ASN A 255 -13.96 11.38 -94.78
N ALA A 256 -15.04 11.07 -94.05
CA ALA A 256 -16.34 10.74 -94.65
C ALA A 256 -17.09 11.98 -95.17
N LEU A 257 -16.89 13.15 -94.56
CA LEU A 257 -17.53 14.41 -94.95
C LEU A 257 -16.80 15.13 -96.10
N GLU A 258 -15.50 14.91 -96.25
CA GLU A 258 -14.66 15.60 -97.24
C GLU A 258 -15.13 15.42 -98.70
N PRO A 259 -15.58 14.23 -99.16
CA PRO A 259 -16.09 14.03 -100.52
C PRO A 259 -17.38 14.80 -100.83
N ILE A 260 -18.21 15.07 -99.81
CA ILE A 260 -19.51 15.75 -99.97
C ILE A 260 -19.44 17.26 -99.70
N ALA A 261 -18.32 17.77 -99.21
CA ALA A 261 -18.15 19.18 -98.83
C ALA A 261 -18.45 20.16 -99.98
N ASN A 262 -18.10 19.80 -101.23
CA ASN A 262 -18.31 20.65 -102.40
C ASN A 262 -19.72 20.53 -103.02
N LEU A 263 -20.58 19.65 -102.48
CA LEU A 263 -21.92 19.41 -103.04
C LEU A 263 -22.95 20.43 -102.58
N ASP A 264 -22.80 20.97 -101.36
CA ASP A 264 -23.69 22.00 -100.79
C ASP A 264 -22.91 22.86 -99.77
N PRO A 265 -23.10 24.19 -99.76
CA PRO A 265 -22.48 25.08 -98.76
C PRO A 265 -22.70 24.65 -97.31
N ALA A 266 -23.85 24.07 -96.97
CA ALA A 266 -24.15 23.57 -95.63
C ALA A 266 -23.26 22.39 -95.24
N PHE A 267 -22.90 21.51 -96.18
CA PHE A 267 -21.99 20.40 -95.90
C PHE A 267 -20.54 20.89 -95.76
N ASN A 268 -20.12 21.89 -96.55
CA ASN A 268 -18.81 22.52 -96.38
C ASN A 268 -18.63 23.11 -94.98
N GLU A 269 -19.65 23.80 -94.46
CA GLU A 269 -19.62 24.38 -93.12
C GLU A 269 -19.45 23.30 -92.03
N ILE A 270 -20.18 22.18 -92.14
CA ILE A 270 -20.04 21.03 -91.24
C ILE A 270 -18.62 20.43 -91.32
N THR A 271 -18.09 20.22 -92.53
CA THR A 271 -16.74 19.67 -92.73
C THR A 271 -15.65 20.55 -92.12
N VAL A 272 -15.75 21.87 -92.30
CA VAL A 272 -14.80 22.83 -91.68
C VAL A 272 -14.84 22.74 -90.15
N ASN A 273 -16.04 22.66 -89.57
CA ASN A 273 -16.19 22.55 -88.11
C ASN A 273 -15.58 21.24 -87.58
N VAL A 274 -15.81 20.11 -88.25
CA VAL A 274 -15.23 18.81 -87.86
C VAL A 274 -13.71 18.80 -88.02
N LYS A 275 -13.17 19.39 -89.09
CA LYS A 275 -11.72 19.51 -89.33
C LYS A 275 -11.02 20.36 -88.27
N ASN A 276 -11.63 21.47 -87.87
CA ASN A 276 -11.12 22.31 -86.78
C ASN A 276 -11.11 21.55 -85.44
N ALA A 277 -12.17 20.80 -85.14
CA ALA A 277 -12.23 19.96 -83.95
C ALA A 277 -11.16 18.86 -83.95
N PHE A 278 -10.93 18.19 -85.09
CA PHE A 278 -9.88 17.17 -85.24
C PHE A 278 -8.50 17.71 -84.86
N TYR A 279 -8.05 18.80 -85.48
CA TYR A 279 -6.73 19.36 -85.21
C TYR A 279 -6.61 19.92 -83.79
N GLY A 280 -7.69 20.50 -83.24
CA GLY A 280 -7.71 20.97 -81.85
C GLY A 280 -7.55 19.83 -80.84
N LEU A 281 -8.22 18.70 -81.07
CA LEU A 281 -8.07 17.51 -80.22
C LEU A 281 -6.69 16.86 -80.39
N GLN A 282 -6.14 16.84 -81.61
CA GLN A 282 -4.81 16.28 -81.89
C GLN A 282 -3.69 17.07 -81.19
N ASP A 283 -3.75 18.40 -81.25
CA ASP A 283 -2.77 19.26 -80.57
C ASP A 283 -2.86 19.11 -79.04
N ALA A 284 -4.08 19.10 -78.49
CA ALA A 284 -4.29 18.86 -77.05
C ALA A 284 -3.73 17.50 -76.60
N ALA A 285 -3.94 16.43 -77.37
CA ALA A 285 -3.37 15.12 -77.07
C ALA A 285 -1.83 15.13 -77.08
N GLY A 286 -1.21 15.81 -78.04
CA GLY A 286 0.25 15.99 -78.09
C GLY A 286 0.79 16.78 -76.90
N GLN A 287 0.11 17.86 -76.49
CA GLN A 287 0.48 18.65 -75.31
C GLN A 287 0.38 17.82 -74.03
N ILE A 288 -0.68 17.01 -73.88
CA ILE A 288 -0.86 16.10 -72.74
C ILE A 288 0.28 15.05 -72.69
N SER A 289 0.64 14.46 -73.83
CA SER A 289 1.75 13.49 -73.92
C SER A 289 3.07 14.08 -73.44
N ASN A 290 3.43 15.27 -73.94
CA ASN A 290 4.66 15.95 -73.52
C ASN A 290 4.68 16.20 -72.00
N GLN A 291 3.51 16.46 -71.42
CA GLN A 291 3.39 16.70 -69.99
C GLN A 291 3.49 15.43 -69.15
N LEU A 292 3.06 14.28 -69.68
CA LEU A 292 3.30 12.97 -69.08
C LEU A 292 4.79 12.60 -69.11
N ASP A 293 5.49 12.90 -70.22
CA ASP A 293 6.92 12.58 -70.38
C ASP A 293 7.85 13.37 -69.43
N LEU A 294 7.41 14.55 -68.97
CA LEU A 294 8.16 15.40 -68.04
C LEU A 294 7.98 15.01 -66.57
N GLN A 295 7.09 14.07 -66.26
CA GLN A 295 6.74 13.72 -64.89
C GLN A 295 7.52 12.51 -64.36
N GLU A 296 8.46 12.74 -63.44
CA GLU A 296 9.02 11.70 -62.56
C GLU A 296 8.22 11.65 -61.25
N PHE A 297 7.28 10.70 -61.14
CA PHE A 297 6.53 10.45 -59.91
C PHE A 297 7.18 9.32 -59.11
N ASP A 298 7.38 9.56 -57.81
CA ASP A 298 7.80 8.52 -56.87
C ASP A 298 6.58 8.10 -56.03
N GLU A 299 5.85 7.08 -56.50
CA GLU A 299 4.69 6.51 -55.80
C GLU A 299 5.04 6.06 -54.36
N GLY A 300 6.25 5.57 -54.13
CA GLY A 300 6.67 5.09 -52.81
C GLY A 300 6.79 6.20 -51.78
N ARG A 301 7.09 7.42 -52.22
CA ARG A 301 7.30 8.54 -51.31
C ARG A 301 6.02 9.01 -50.63
N LEU A 302 4.89 8.99 -51.34
CA LEU A 302 3.60 9.40 -50.77
C LEU A 302 3.17 8.42 -49.67
N ASP A 303 3.26 7.11 -49.94
CA ASP A 303 2.94 6.06 -48.97
C ASP A 303 3.82 6.15 -47.71
N GLU A 304 5.13 6.42 -47.86
CA GLU A 304 6.03 6.65 -46.72
C GLU A 304 5.60 7.84 -45.85
N ILE A 305 5.20 8.94 -46.48
CA ILE A 305 4.76 10.15 -45.78
C ILE A 305 3.45 9.89 -45.03
N GLU A 306 2.48 9.23 -45.66
CA GLU A 306 1.21 8.89 -45.02
C GLU A 306 1.42 7.97 -43.81
N GLN A 307 2.22 6.91 -43.95
CA GLN A 307 2.57 6.02 -42.84
C GLN A 307 3.26 6.78 -41.71
N ARG A 308 4.16 7.72 -42.03
CA ARG A 308 4.84 8.53 -41.03
C ARG A 308 3.89 9.49 -40.31
N LEU A 309 2.99 10.14 -41.04
CA LEU A 309 1.96 11.02 -40.47
C LEU A 309 0.99 10.24 -39.56
N ASP A 310 0.64 9.00 -39.92
CA ASP A 310 -0.19 8.12 -39.09
C ASP A 310 0.48 7.79 -37.75
N VAL A 311 1.79 7.47 -37.76
CA VAL A 311 2.56 7.25 -36.53
C VAL A 311 2.52 8.49 -35.64
N LEU A 312 2.76 9.68 -36.21
CA LEU A 312 2.70 10.95 -35.47
C LEU A 312 1.29 11.20 -34.89
N ALA A 313 0.22 10.95 -35.67
CA ALA A 313 -1.15 11.12 -35.22
C ALA A 313 -1.53 10.17 -34.08
N GLN A 314 -1.07 8.92 -34.12
CA GLN A 314 -1.29 7.96 -33.03
C GLN A 314 -0.59 8.39 -31.74
N LEU A 315 0.65 8.88 -31.83
CA LEU A 315 1.38 9.40 -30.67
C LEU A 315 0.73 10.65 -30.11
N LYS A 316 0.22 11.55 -30.96
CA LYS A 316 -0.47 12.76 -30.51
C LYS A 316 -1.73 12.42 -29.70
N ARG A 317 -2.53 11.46 -30.18
CA ARG A 317 -3.72 10.97 -29.46
C ARG A 317 -3.38 10.37 -28.09
N LYS A 318 -2.22 9.73 -27.93
CA LYS A 318 -1.82 9.05 -26.70
C LYS A 318 -1.10 9.97 -25.70
N TYR A 319 -0.26 10.89 -26.18
CA TYR A 319 0.77 11.53 -25.37
C TYR A 319 0.82 13.07 -25.44
N GLY A 320 0.09 13.72 -26.36
CA GLY A 320 0.00 15.19 -26.39
C GLY A 320 -0.45 15.76 -27.73
N ASP A 321 -1.01 16.96 -27.73
CA ASP A 321 -1.57 17.59 -28.93
C ASP A 321 -0.52 18.16 -29.91
N SER A 322 0.76 18.10 -29.56
CA SER A 322 1.89 18.56 -30.40
C SER A 322 3.13 17.70 -30.22
N GLU A 323 4.06 17.75 -31.19
CA GLU A 323 5.35 17.06 -31.11
C GLU A 323 6.14 17.49 -29.87
N GLN A 324 6.06 18.78 -29.52
CA GLN A 324 6.69 19.30 -28.31
C GLN A 324 6.10 18.68 -27.05
N GLN A 325 4.78 18.57 -26.95
CA GLN A 325 4.12 17.96 -25.79
C GLN A 325 4.48 16.47 -25.64
N ILE A 326 4.58 15.74 -26.76
CA ILE A 326 5.02 14.33 -26.75
C ILE A 326 6.45 14.22 -26.19
N LEU A 327 7.37 15.08 -26.64
CA LEU A 327 8.76 15.08 -26.18
C LEU A 327 8.88 15.51 -24.70
N ASP A 328 8.10 16.49 -24.27
CA ASP A 328 8.03 16.90 -22.86
C ASP A 328 7.48 15.76 -21.99
N TYR A 329 6.44 15.06 -22.47
CA TYR A 329 5.90 13.87 -21.82
C TYR A 329 6.96 12.77 -21.71
N TYR A 330 7.68 12.48 -22.80
CA TYR A 330 8.79 11.53 -22.85
C TYR A 330 9.86 11.82 -21.79
N GLN A 331 10.33 13.06 -21.71
CA GLN A 331 11.33 13.46 -20.71
C GLN A 331 10.82 13.25 -19.29
N LYS A 332 9.56 13.59 -19.03
CA LYS A 332 8.92 13.41 -17.73
C LYS A 332 8.86 11.95 -17.33
N ILE A 333 8.37 11.07 -18.21
CA ILE A 333 8.23 9.64 -17.90
C ILE A 333 9.58 8.92 -17.83
N ALA A 334 10.56 9.32 -18.64
CA ALA A 334 11.91 8.76 -18.57
C ALA A 334 12.60 9.10 -17.24
N ALA A 335 12.43 10.33 -16.75
CA ALA A 335 12.93 10.74 -15.44
C ALA A 335 12.20 10.03 -14.29
N GLU A 336 10.89 9.76 -14.43
CA GLU A 336 10.11 8.98 -13.47
C GLU A 336 10.58 7.52 -13.44
N LEU A 337 10.74 6.90 -14.60
CA LEU A 337 11.22 5.53 -14.75
C LEU A 337 12.60 5.34 -14.09
N ALA A 338 13.56 6.23 -14.39
CA ALA A 338 14.90 6.16 -13.81
C ALA A 338 14.89 6.22 -12.26
N LYS A 339 14.03 7.06 -11.67
CA LYS A 339 13.87 7.14 -10.21
C LYS A 339 13.23 5.87 -9.63
N MET A 340 12.29 5.27 -10.36
CA MET A 340 11.66 4.03 -9.93
C MET A 340 12.69 2.89 -9.94
N THR A 341 13.43 2.70 -11.03
CA THR A 341 14.44 1.64 -11.13
C THR A 341 15.51 1.73 -10.03
N ASP A 342 16.00 2.93 -9.71
CA ASP A 342 16.96 3.14 -8.60
C ASP A 342 16.36 2.75 -7.23
N SER A 343 15.05 2.94 -7.04
CA SER A 343 14.37 2.50 -5.82
C SER A 343 14.21 0.98 -5.72
N GLU A 344 14.18 0.25 -6.84
CA GLU A 344 14.08 -1.21 -6.89
C GLU A 344 15.37 -1.87 -6.43
N GLU A 345 16.52 -1.40 -6.95
CA GLU A 345 17.85 -1.87 -6.53
C GLU A 345 18.05 -1.69 -5.01
N ASN A 346 17.58 -0.57 -4.46
CA ASN A 346 17.61 -0.31 -3.01
C ASN A 346 16.65 -1.22 -2.21
N SER A 347 15.63 -1.81 -2.84
CA SER A 347 14.69 -2.74 -2.20
C SER A 347 15.29 -4.14 -2.09
N GLU A 348 15.99 -4.61 -3.13
CA GLU A 348 16.68 -5.90 -3.12
C GLU A 348 17.75 -5.97 -2.01
N ASP A 349 18.51 -4.88 -1.80
CA ASP A 349 19.46 -4.77 -0.68
C ASP A 349 18.75 -4.93 0.69
N LEU A 350 17.60 -4.29 0.86
CA LEU A 350 16.83 -4.37 2.11
C LEU A 350 16.32 -5.80 2.37
N ALA A 351 15.83 -6.49 1.34
CA ALA A 351 15.37 -7.87 1.44
C ALA A 351 16.50 -8.81 1.87
N GLN A 352 17.69 -8.67 1.28
CA GLN A 352 18.86 -9.46 1.64
C GLN A 352 19.28 -9.22 3.11
N ARG A 353 19.30 -7.96 3.54
CA ARG A 353 19.63 -7.61 4.94
C ARG A 353 18.63 -8.18 5.95
N VAL A 354 17.35 -8.23 5.61
CA VAL A 354 16.32 -8.89 6.44
C VAL A 354 16.57 -10.39 6.53
N ALA A 355 16.93 -11.04 5.42
CA ALA A 355 17.24 -12.47 5.37
C ALA A 355 18.46 -12.83 6.23
N ASP A 356 19.55 -12.07 6.10
CA ASP A 356 20.78 -12.28 6.88
C ASP A 356 20.52 -12.12 8.37
N LEU A 357 19.77 -11.08 8.76
CA LEU A 357 19.45 -10.83 10.17
C LEU A 357 18.54 -11.92 10.76
N LYS A 358 17.61 -12.46 9.96
CA LYS A 358 16.79 -13.61 10.34
C LYS A 358 17.64 -14.85 10.62
N GLN A 359 18.65 -15.11 9.78
CA GLN A 359 19.56 -16.23 10.00
C GLN A 359 20.36 -16.06 11.30
N GLN A 360 20.87 -14.86 11.56
CA GLN A 360 21.58 -14.55 12.82
C GLN A 360 20.68 -14.70 14.06
N LEU A 361 19.40 -14.33 13.94
CA LEU A 361 18.40 -14.50 15.00
C LEU A 361 18.14 -15.96 15.32
N LEU A 362 18.02 -16.82 14.29
CA LEU A 362 17.83 -18.26 14.48
C LEU A 362 19.00 -18.87 15.23
N THR A 363 20.24 -18.58 14.81
CA THR A 363 21.45 -19.08 15.47
C THR A 363 21.54 -18.61 16.93
N THR A 364 21.24 -17.34 17.20
CA THR A 364 21.28 -16.79 18.58
C THR A 364 20.14 -17.35 19.44
N GLY A 365 18.96 -17.56 18.85
CA GLY A 365 17.79 -18.15 19.50
C GLY A 365 17.98 -19.62 19.86
N GLU A 366 18.63 -20.41 19.00
CA GLU A 366 19.04 -21.79 19.28
C GLU A 366 20.01 -21.83 20.45
N ALA A 367 21.06 -21.02 20.43
CA ALA A 367 22.03 -20.93 21.50
C ALA A 367 21.39 -20.53 22.85
N LEU A 368 20.44 -19.59 22.83
CA LEU A 368 19.67 -19.20 24.03
C LEU A 368 18.78 -20.35 24.53
N SER A 369 18.12 -21.06 23.62
CA SER A 369 17.25 -22.19 23.93
C SER A 369 18.00 -23.35 24.58
N ASP A 370 19.20 -23.67 24.09
CA ASP A 370 20.05 -24.71 24.68
C ASP A 370 20.51 -24.35 26.09
N LYS A 371 20.86 -23.08 26.34
CA LYS A 371 21.21 -22.61 27.68
C LYS A 371 20.02 -22.65 28.63
N ARG A 372 18.81 -22.31 28.16
CA ARG A 372 17.56 -22.44 28.94
C ARG A 372 17.26 -23.90 29.28
N ARG A 373 17.37 -24.82 28.33
CA ARG A 373 17.19 -26.27 28.58
C ARG A 373 18.18 -26.81 29.62
N ALA A 374 19.44 -26.37 29.55
CA ALA A 374 20.45 -26.75 30.55
C ALA A 374 20.11 -26.19 31.94
N ALA A 375 19.65 -24.94 32.02
CA ALA A 375 19.24 -24.32 33.28
C ALA A 375 17.98 -24.98 33.88
N ALA A 376 17.00 -25.36 33.05
CA ALA A 376 15.77 -26.01 33.49
C ALA A 376 16.03 -27.33 34.21
N LYS A 377 16.99 -28.14 33.73
CA LYS A 377 17.41 -29.37 34.41
C LYS A 377 17.97 -29.13 35.81
N VAL A 378 18.66 -28.01 36.02
CA VAL A 378 19.22 -27.63 37.33
C VAL A 378 18.12 -27.08 38.24
N PHE A 379 17.21 -26.28 37.67
CA PHE A 379 16.07 -25.69 38.38
C PHE A 379 15.17 -26.76 39.00
N THR A 380 14.74 -27.75 38.21
CA THR A 380 13.89 -28.86 38.67
C THR A 380 14.54 -29.70 39.77
N THR A 381 15.86 -29.90 39.70
CA THR A 381 16.61 -30.67 40.71
C THR A 381 16.76 -29.89 42.04
N THR A 382 16.94 -28.58 41.96
CA THR A 382 17.16 -27.71 43.14
C THR A 382 15.85 -27.50 43.90
N ASP A 383 14.74 -27.29 43.19
CA ASP A 383 13.43 -27.06 43.80
C ASP A 383 12.96 -28.28 44.59
N SER A 384 13.03 -29.48 43.97
CA SER A 384 12.69 -30.77 44.60
C SER A 384 13.38 -30.99 45.96
N SER A 385 14.63 -30.53 46.10
CA SER A 385 15.41 -30.66 47.34
C SER A 385 15.00 -29.67 48.45
N ARG A 386 14.46 -28.50 48.08
CA ARG A 386 14.03 -27.45 49.02
C ARG A 386 12.60 -27.68 49.50
N THR A 387 11.70 -28.14 48.62
CA THR A 387 10.33 -28.51 49.02
C THR A 387 10.33 -29.70 49.99
N GLN A 388 11.21 -30.69 49.79
CA GLN A 388 11.36 -31.81 50.74
C GLN A 388 11.80 -31.38 52.15
N ARG A 389 12.54 -30.26 52.28
CA ARG A 389 12.94 -29.72 53.60
C ARG A 389 11.81 -29.03 54.36
N PHE A 390 10.82 -28.47 53.66
CA PHE A 390 9.65 -27.83 54.28
C PHE A 390 8.52 -28.81 54.62
N VAL A 391 8.48 -29.98 53.98
CA VAL A 391 7.45 -31.01 54.22
C VAL A 391 7.85 -31.96 55.37
N TYR A 392 9.12 -32.00 55.74
CA TYR A 392 9.66 -32.93 56.76
C TYR A 392 10.48 -32.26 57.88
N GLY A 393 10.41 -30.93 58.01
CA GLY A 393 10.93 -30.18 59.16
C GLY A 393 9.79 -29.45 59.84
#